data_AF-A0A293LNI6-F1
#
_entry.id   AF-A0A293LNI6-F1
#
_cell.length_a   1.000
_cell.length_b   1.000
_cell.length_c   1.000
_cell.angle_alpha   90.00
_cell.angle_beta   90.00
_cell.angle_gamma   90.00
#
_symmetry.space_group_name_H-M   'P 1'
#
loop_
_entity.id
_entity.type
_entity.pdbx_description
1 polymer ?
#
loop_
_entity_poly.entity_id
_entity_poly.type
_entity_poly.pdbx_seq_one_letter_code
_entity_poly.pdbx_strand_id
1 'polypeptide(L)'
;MGLKKVTEIGADGMAVSSSRTTLSYVAGLGFGVMSGVFSLLNVLADAVGPGTVGLHGGPSNFFLVSALTTLAFVLLHTCWGVVMFHALDHGRIALAGLVVLLHLGASCLTLLNPHGLQLASLVPIYIILLVSGALAFHAAGGRLRN
;
A
#
# COMPACT_ATOMS: atom_id res chain seq x y z
N MET A 1 -11.77 19.94 39.15
CA MET A 1 -10.97 18.70 39.04
C MET A 1 -11.20 17.91 37.73
N GLY A 2 -12.05 18.35 36.80
CA GLY A 2 -12.26 17.64 35.52
C GLY A 2 -11.30 18.03 34.38
N LEU A 3 -10.86 19.30 34.32
CA LEU A 3 -9.99 19.80 33.25
C LEU A 3 -8.57 19.21 33.31
N LYS A 4 -8.02 19.01 34.51
CA LYS A 4 -6.67 18.42 34.67
C LYS A 4 -6.60 16.97 34.18
N LYS A 5 -7.70 16.21 34.29
CA LYS A 5 -7.78 14.82 33.83
C LYS A 5 -7.75 14.71 32.30
N VAL A 6 -8.30 15.70 31.58
CA VAL A 6 -8.24 15.74 30.11
C VAL A 6 -6.85 16.18 29.64
N THR A 7 -6.16 17.03 30.40
CA THR A 7 -4.76 17.39 30.11
C THR A 7 -3.79 16.24 30.43
N GLU A 8 -4.08 15.39 31.41
CA GLU A 8 -3.29 14.18 31.73
C GLU A 8 -3.41 13.11 30.63
N ILE A 9 -4.59 12.98 30.00
CA ILE A 9 -4.80 12.14 28.81
C ILE A 9 -4.06 12.74 27.59
N GLY A 10 -3.89 14.07 27.54
CA GLY A 10 -3.04 14.75 26.56
C GLY A 10 -1.54 14.68 26.86
N ALA A 11 -1.14 14.30 28.08
CA ALA A 11 0.25 14.17 28.50
C ALA A 11 0.84 12.78 28.19
N ASP A 12 -0.01 11.81 27.88
CA ASP A 12 0.42 10.47 27.45
C ASP A 12 0.69 10.48 25.94
N GLY A 13 1.62 11.36 25.52
CA GLY A 13 1.96 11.59 24.11
C GLY A 13 2.36 10.31 23.37
N MET A 14 2.88 9.30 24.08
CA MET A 14 3.15 7.97 23.54
C MET A 14 1.88 7.14 23.27
N ALA A 15 0.85 7.24 24.12
CA ALA A 15 -0.41 6.53 23.93
C ALA A 15 -1.22 7.15 22.77
N VAL A 16 -1.16 8.48 22.62
CA VAL A 16 -1.79 9.19 21.50
C VAL A 16 -1.05 8.92 20.18
N SER A 17 0.29 8.84 20.18
CA SER A 17 1.04 8.49 18.97
C SER A 17 0.81 7.04 18.54
N SER A 18 0.77 6.10 19.51
CA SER A 18 0.55 4.67 19.24
C SER A 18 -0.87 4.37 18.72
N SER A 19 -1.89 5.04 19.27
CA SER A 19 -3.26 4.93 18.75
C SER A 19 -3.39 5.51 17.35
N ARG A 20 -2.71 6.63 17.05
CA ARG A 20 -2.76 7.26 15.73
C ARG A 20 -2.03 6.46 14.65
N THR A 21 -0.86 5.88 14.94
CA THR A 21 -0.17 4.98 14.00
C THR A 21 -1.01 3.74 13.70
N THR A 22 -1.64 3.16 14.72
CA THR A 22 -2.59 2.04 14.55
C THR A 22 -3.76 2.42 13.64
N LEU A 23 -4.37 3.59 13.85
CA LEU A 23 -5.45 4.07 12.99
C LEU A 23 -5.00 4.27 11.55
N SER A 24 -3.84 4.89 11.32
CA SER A 24 -3.30 5.10 9.97
C SER A 24 -3.00 3.79 9.24
N TYR A 25 -2.50 2.79 9.98
CA TYR A 25 -2.21 1.46 9.46
C TYR A 25 -3.49 0.72 9.08
N VAL A 26 -4.48 0.70 9.97
CA VAL A 26 -5.78 0.04 9.70
C VAL A 26 -6.53 0.72 8.57
N ALA A 27 -6.48 2.05 8.48
CA ALA A 27 -7.09 2.81 7.38
C ALA A 27 -6.44 2.47 6.03
N GLY A 28 -5.10 2.46 5.97
CA GLY A 28 -4.37 2.07 4.76
C GLY A 28 -4.61 0.62 4.36
N LEU A 29 -4.66 -0.29 5.34
CA LEU A 29 -4.93 -1.71 5.12
C LEU A 29 -6.35 -1.95 4.61
N GLY A 30 -7.36 -1.33 5.21
CA GLY A 30 -8.74 -1.45 4.75
C GLY A 30 -8.92 -0.97 3.31
N PHE A 31 -8.31 0.18 2.96
CA PHE A 31 -8.36 0.70 1.60
C PHE A 31 -7.63 -0.22 0.59
N GLY A 32 -6.45 -0.71 0.96
CA GLY A 32 -5.68 -1.66 0.16
C GLY A 32 -6.46 -2.96 -0.10
N VAL A 33 -7.05 -3.55 0.94
CA VAL A 33 -7.83 -4.79 0.81
C VAL A 33 -9.06 -4.59 -0.06
N MET A 34 -9.85 -3.53 0.16
CA MET A 34 -11.07 -3.28 -0.61
C MET A 34 -10.77 -3.08 -2.11
N SER A 35 -9.75 -2.27 -2.42
CA SER A 35 -9.33 -2.04 -3.80
C SER A 35 -8.70 -3.28 -4.44
N GLY A 36 -7.93 -4.06 -3.68
CA GLY A 36 -7.34 -5.31 -4.15
C GLY A 36 -8.39 -6.38 -4.45
N VAL A 37 -9.39 -6.54 -3.58
CA VAL A 37 -10.54 -7.42 -3.84
C VAL A 37 -11.25 -6.98 -5.12
N PHE A 38 -11.56 -5.69 -5.27
CA PHE A 38 -12.22 -5.20 -6.49
C PHE A 38 -11.41 -5.47 -7.77
N SER A 39 -10.07 -5.40 -7.69
CA SER A 39 -9.18 -5.67 -8.81
C SER A 39 -9.02 -7.17 -9.15
N LEU A 40 -9.07 -8.06 -8.15
CA LEU A 40 -8.89 -9.51 -8.35
C LEU A 40 -10.19 -10.28 -8.54
N LEU A 41 -11.33 -9.77 -8.09
CA LEU A 41 -12.59 -10.53 -8.09
C LEU A 41 -12.94 -11.07 -9.48
N ASN A 42 -12.81 -10.25 -10.52
CA ASN A 42 -13.11 -10.67 -11.90
C ASN A 42 -12.11 -11.72 -12.40
N VAL A 43 -10.82 -11.52 -12.15
CA VAL A 43 -9.77 -12.47 -12.56
C VAL A 43 -9.89 -13.80 -11.80
N LEU A 44 -10.25 -13.76 -10.53
CA LEU A 44 -10.41 -14.93 -9.69
C LEU A 44 -11.66 -15.73 -10.08
N ALA A 45 -12.75 -15.04 -10.47
CA ALA A 45 -13.94 -15.70 -11.02
C ALA A 45 -13.63 -16.46 -12.31
N ASP A 46 -12.82 -15.86 -13.20
CA ASP A 46 -12.37 -16.51 -14.43
C ASP A 46 -11.39 -17.67 -14.15
N ALA A 47 -10.64 -17.63 -13.04
CA ALA A 47 -9.71 -18.70 -12.63
C ALA A 47 -10.41 -19.97 -12.12
N VAL A 48 -11.62 -19.85 -11.58
CA VAL A 48 -12.41 -20.97 -11.03
C VAL A 48 -13.13 -21.75 -12.14
N GLY A 49 -13.28 -21.16 -13.34
CA GLY A 49 -13.78 -21.86 -14.52
C GLY A 49 -12.79 -22.91 -15.05
N PRO A 50 -13.26 -24.00 -15.69
CA PRO A 50 -12.40 -25.04 -16.27
C PRO A 50 -11.52 -24.55 -17.46
N GLY A 51 -11.66 -23.29 -17.87
CA GLY A 51 -10.84 -22.65 -18.90
C GLY A 51 -9.61 -21.99 -18.30
N THR A 52 -8.48 -22.70 -18.27
CA THR A 52 -7.20 -22.05 -17.99
C THR A 52 -6.88 -21.08 -19.14
N VAL A 53 -6.41 -19.87 -18.83
CA VAL A 53 -6.00 -18.82 -19.80
C VAL A 53 -4.88 -19.24 -20.77
N GLY A 54 -4.45 -20.51 -20.74
CA GLY A 54 -3.51 -21.12 -21.67
C GLY A 54 -4.09 -21.63 -22.99
N LEU A 55 -5.42 -21.68 -23.16
CA LEU A 55 -6.05 -22.21 -24.39
C LEU A 55 -5.92 -21.29 -25.63
N HIS A 56 -5.54 -20.02 -25.46
CA HIS A 56 -5.37 -19.04 -26.56
C HIS A 56 -3.97 -18.39 -26.61
N GLY A 57 -2.93 -19.03 -26.04
CA GLY A 57 -1.54 -18.54 -26.16
C GLY A 57 -1.15 -17.42 -25.18
N GLY A 58 -1.92 -17.19 -24.11
CA GLY A 58 -1.52 -16.33 -23.00
C GLY A 58 -0.46 -16.98 -22.11
N PRO A 59 0.44 -16.22 -21.48
CA PRO A 59 1.43 -16.77 -20.55
C PRO A 59 0.75 -17.47 -19.37
N SER A 60 1.16 -18.71 -19.07
CA SER A 60 0.65 -19.53 -17.95
C SER A 60 0.74 -18.85 -16.58
N ASN A 61 1.57 -17.83 -16.47
CA ASN A 61 1.85 -17.10 -15.24
C ASN A 61 0.88 -15.93 -14.98
N PHE A 62 -0.10 -15.68 -15.85
CA PHE A 62 -1.01 -14.54 -15.76
C PHE A 62 -1.77 -14.44 -14.42
N PHE A 63 -2.28 -15.58 -13.92
CA PHE A 63 -2.96 -15.62 -12.63
C PHE A 63 -2.01 -15.32 -11.47
N LEU A 64 -0.80 -15.89 -11.50
CA LEU A 64 0.20 -15.69 -10.46
C LEU A 64 0.70 -14.24 -10.43
N VAL A 65 0.98 -13.66 -11.60
CA VAL A 65 1.39 -12.25 -11.73
C VAL A 65 0.28 -11.31 -11.26
N SER A 66 -0.98 -11.58 -11.61
CA SER A 66 -2.11 -10.78 -11.16
C SER A 66 -2.24 -10.82 -9.64
N ALA A 67 -2.16 -12.01 -9.03
CA ALA A 67 -2.21 -12.17 -7.57
C ALA A 67 -1.05 -11.43 -6.86
N LEU A 68 0.18 -11.57 -7.36
CA LEU A 68 1.36 -10.89 -6.80
C LEU A 68 1.30 -9.37 -6.96
N THR A 69 0.78 -8.89 -8.08
CA THR A 69 0.60 -7.46 -8.33
C THR A 69 -0.42 -6.88 -7.35
N THR A 70 -1.56 -7.53 -7.18
CA THR A 70 -2.57 -7.07 -6.24
C THR A 70 -2.09 -7.10 -4.79
N LEU A 71 -1.37 -8.15 -4.38
CA LEU A 71 -0.73 -8.19 -3.06
C LEU A 71 0.21 -6.98 -2.87
N ALA A 72 1.04 -6.68 -3.86
CA ALA A 72 1.94 -5.53 -3.81
C ALA A 72 1.16 -4.20 -3.69
N PHE A 73 0.05 -4.04 -4.41
CA PHE A 73 -0.81 -2.86 -4.29
C PHE A 73 -1.48 -2.74 -2.92
N VAL A 74 -1.92 -3.85 -2.30
CA VAL A 74 -2.48 -3.84 -0.94
C VAL A 74 -1.42 -3.34 0.05
N LEU A 75 -0.20 -3.89 -0.02
CA LEU A 75 0.92 -3.49 0.84
C LEU A 75 1.38 -2.04 0.58
N LEU A 76 1.40 -1.60 -0.67
CA LEU A 76 1.70 -0.21 -1.01
C LEU A 76 0.70 0.75 -0.37
N HIS A 77 -0.60 0.45 -0.43
CA HIS A 77 -1.63 1.26 0.21
C HIS A 77 -1.52 1.27 1.74
N THR A 78 -1.08 0.18 2.37
CA THR A 78 -0.84 0.17 3.81
C THR A 78 0.32 1.10 4.18
N CYS A 79 1.45 1.02 3.45
CA CYS A 79 2.60 1.89 3.66
C CYS A 79 2.26 3.37 3.38
N TRP A 80 1.56 3.65 2.28
CA TRP A 80 1.15 5.00 1.91
C TRP A 80 0.17 5.62 2.90
N GLY A 81 -0.75 4.83 3.47
CA GLY A 81 -1.64 5.27 4.54
C GLY A 81 -0.87 5.78 5.77
N VAL A 82 0.11 5.02 6.24
CA VAL A 82 0.96 5.42 7.37
C VAL A 82 1.77 6.68 7.05
N VAL A 83 2.38 6.75 5.86
CA VAL A 83 3.19 7.91 5.44
C VAL A 83 2.34 9.18 5.27
N MET A 84 1.13 9.07 4.72
CA MET A 84 0.18 10.18 4.58
C MET A 84 -0.19 10.78 5.92
N PHE A 85 -0.59 9.95 6.89
CA PHE A 85 -0.95 10.41 8.23
C PHE A 85 0.25 11.07 8.93
N HIS A 86 1.45 10.49 8.83
CA HIS A 86 2.66 11.09 9.37
C HIS A 86 3.00 12.44 8.70
N ALA A 87 2.82 12.54 7.38
CA ALA A 87 3.05 13.78 6.63
C ALA A 87 2.06 14.88 7.01
N LEU A 88 0.80 14.54 7.25
CA LEU A 88 -0.23 15.46 7.73
C LEU A 88 0.08 15.96 9.15
N ASP A 89 0.50 15.07 10.06
CA ASP A 89 0.81 15.43 11.44
C ASP A 89 2.03 16.36 11.55
N HIS A 90 3.05 16.18 10.70
CA HIS A 90 4.25 17.03 10.68
C HIS A 90 4.17 18.21 9.71
N GLY A 91 3.03 18.42 9.04
CA GLY A 91 2.85 19.48 8.04
C GLY A 91 3.74 19.34 6.79
N ARG A 92 4.32 18.16 6.56
CA ARG A 92 5.26 17.90 5.44
C ARG A 92 4.49 17.46 4.19
N ILE A 93 3.71 18.38 3.62
CA ILE A 93 2.91 18.14 2.40
C ILE A 93 3.74 17.64 1.20
N ALA A 94 5.05 17.93 1.16
CA ALA A 94 5.95 17.41 0.14
C ALA A 94 6.05 15.86 0.16
N LEU A 95 6.02 15.23 1.34
CA LEU A 95 5.99 13.77 1.47
C LEU A 95 4.66 13.18 1.00
N ALA A 96 3.54 13.86 1.29
CA ALA A 96 2.23 13.46 0.81
C ALA A 96 2.15 13.55 -0.73
N GLY A 97 2.68 14.62 -1.33
CA GLY A 97 2.79 14.77 -2.78
C GLY A 97 3.64 13.68 -3.43
N LEU A 98 4.76 13.29 -2.80
CA LEU A 98 5.60 12.19 -3.28
C LEU A 98 4.87 10.85 -3.26
N VAL A 99 4.08 10.56 -2.22
CA VAL A 99 3.24 9.36 -2.14
C VAL A 99 2.22 9.33 -3.28
N VAL A 100 1.56 10.46 -3.56
CA VAL A 100 0.60 10.56 -4.67
C VAL A 100 1.29 10.34 -6.02
N LEU A 101 2.48 10.89 -6.22
CA LEU A 101 3.27 10.65 -7.43
C LEU A 101 3.67 9.17 -7.59
N LEU A 102 4.09 8.51 -6.50
CA LEU A 102 4.40 7.08 -6.52
C LEU A 102 3.15 6.23 -6.81
N HIS A 103 1.99 6.64 -6.31
CA HIS A 103 0.71 5.99 -6.61
C HIS A 103 0.34 6.09 -8.09
N LEU A 104 0.39 7.30 -8.65
CA LEU A 104 0.14 7.52 -10.08
C LEU A 104 1.15 6.78 -10.95
N GLY A 105 2.43 6.79 -10.56
CA GLY A 105 3.50 6.05 -11.23
C GLY A 105 3.21 4.56 -11.25
N ALA A 106 2.95 3.95 -10.09
CA ALA A 106 2.62 2.52 -9.99
C ALA A 106 1.38 2.17 -10.82
N SER A 107 0.35 3.02 -10.83
CA SER A 107 -0.87 2.82 -11.61
C SER A 107 -0.62 2.90 -13.13
N CYS A 108 0.23 3.85 -13.55
CA CYS A 108 0.64 3.97 -14.96
C CYS A 108 1.49 2.77 -15.40
N LEU A 109 2.37 2.25 -14.53
CA LEU A 109 3.14 1.03 -14.80
C LEU A 109 2.24 -0.19 -15.01
N THR A 110 1.14 -0.30 -14.25
CA THR A 110 0.14 -1.38 -14.44
C THR A 110 -0.63 -1.22 -15.77
N LEU A 111 -0.83 0.01 -16.26
CA LEU A 111 -1.47 0.24 -17.56
C LEU A 111 -0.59 -0.17 -18.75
N LEU A 112 0.74 -0.18 -18.60
CA LEU A 112 1.67 -0.64 -19.64
C LEU A 112 1.79 -2.18 -19.74
N ASN A 113 1.12 -2.91 -18.86
CA ASN A 113 1.11 -4.38 -18.78
C ASN A 113 0.64 -5.16 -20.03
N PRO A 114 -0.23 -4.64 -20.93
CA PRO A 114 -0.72 -5.40 -22.10
C PRO A 114 0.34 -5.76 -23.15
N HIS A 115 1.51 -5.12 -23.17
CA HIS A 115 2.53 -5.30 -24.21
C HIS A 115 3.43 -6.55 -24.05
N GLY A 116 3.02 -7.55 -23.25
CA GLY A 116 3.81 -8.78 -23.04
C GLY A 116 4.95 -8.64 -22.02
N LEU A 117 4.99 -7.53 -21.28
CA LEU A 117 6.02 -7.16 -20.30
C LEU A 117 5.56 -7.34 -18.84
N GLN A 118 4.72 -8.35 -18.58
CA GLN A 118 4.12 -8.63 -17.26
C GLN A 118 5.15 -8.83 -16.14
N LEU A 119 6.31 -9.41 -16.47
CA LEU A 119 7.43 -9.54 -15.53
C LEU A 119 8.20 -8.21 -15.36
N ALA A 120 8.27 -7.40 -16.41
CA ALA A 120 9.05 -6.16 -16.41
C ALA A 120 8.31 -5.01 -15.70
N SER A 121 6.98 -5.04 -15.59
CA SER A 121 6.20 -4.13 -14.74
C SER A 121 6.21 -4.56 -13.27
N LEU A 122 6.35 -5.86 -12.99
CA LEU A 122 6.36 -6.39 -11.63
C LEU A 122 7.58 -5.93 -10.82
N VAL A 123 8.78 -5.96 -11.43
CA VAL A 123 10.04 -5.55 -10.79
C VAL A 123 9.98 -4.10 -10.25
N PRO A 124 9.63 -3.07 -11.04
CA PRO A 124 9.54 -1.71 -10.55
C PRO A 124 8.44 -1.49 -9.51
N ILE A 125 7.31 -2.22 -9.58
CA ILE A 125 6.27 -2.15 -8.54
C ILE A 125 6.81 -2.63 -7.19
N TYR A 126 7.59 -3.72 -7.18
CA TYR A 126 8.23 -4.21 -5.96
C TYR A 126 9.35 -3.28 -5.46
N ILE A 127 10.08 -2.60 -6.35
CA ILE A 127 11.05 -1.57 -5.96
C ILE A 127 10.32 -0.39 -5.28
N ILE A 128 9.20 0.08 -5.85
CA ILE A 128 8.38 1.15 -5.26
C ILE A 128 7.82 0.70 -3.90
N LEU A 129 7.46 -0.57 -3.75
CA LEU A 129 7.04 -1.16 -2.47
C LEU A 129 8.16 -1.10 -1.43
N LEU A 130 9.38 -1.52 -1.77
CA LEU A 130 10.52 -1.46 -0.85
C LEU A 130 10.85 -0.02 -0.43
N VAL A 131 10.85 0.91 -1.37
CA VAL A 131 11.08 2.34 -1.09
C VAL A 131 9.97 2.90 -0.19
N SER A 132 8.70 2.61 -0.50
CA SER A 132 7.56 3.06 0.30
C SER A 132 7.54 2.44 1.69
N GLY A 133 7.96 1.17 1.82
CA GLY A 133 8.12 0.49 3.10
C GLY A 133 9.24 1.09 3.95
N ALA A 134 10.38 1.44 3.34
CA ALA A 134 11.46 2.15 4.03
C ALA A 134 11.03 3.55 4.50
N LEU A 135 10.27 4.28 3.68
CA LEU A 135 9.69 5.57 4.06
C LEU A 135 8.68 5.43 5.21
N ALA A 136 7.85 4.39 5.19
CA ALA A 136 6.91 4.09 6.28
C ALA A 136 7.64 3.71 7.57
N PHE A 137 8.72 2.91 7.48
CA PHE A 137 9.55 2.56 8.63
C PHE A 137 10.21 3.79 9.27
N HIS A 138 10.75 4.69 8.44
CA HIS A 138 11.31 5.95 8.91
C HIS A 138 10.24 6.88 9.50
N ALA A 139 9.04 6.92 8.92
CA ALA A 139 7.89 7.67 9.42
C ALA A 139 7.36 7.11 10.76
N ALA A 140 7.48 5.80 11.00
CA ALA A 140 7.12 5.17 12.26
C ALA A 140 8.18 5.36 13.37
N GLY A 141 9.27 6.10 13.11
CA GLY A 141 10.34 6.35 14.07
C GLY A 141 11.46 5.30 14.08
N GLY A 142 11.45 4.37 13.14
CA GLY A 142 12.51 3.38 12.98
C GLY A 142 13.82 4.01 12.47
N ARG A 143 14.83 4.08 13.33
CA ARG A 143 16.23 4.37 12.95
C ARG A 143 17.02 3.07 12.96
N LEU A 144 17.97 2.92 12.03
CA LEU A 144 18.87 1.76 11.86
C LEU A 144 19.85 1.54 13.05
N ARG A 145 19.54 2.08 14.23
CA ARG A 145 20.41 2.21 15.40
C ARG A 145 19.68 1.87 16.71
N ASN A 146 18.70 0.98 16.63
CA ASN A 146 18.19 0.19 17.77
C ASN A 146 18.87 -1.19 17.75
#